data_AF-A0A951DGR4-F1
#
_entry.id   AF-A0A951DGR4-F1
#
_cell.length_a   1.000
_cell.length_b   1.000
_cell.length_c   1.000
_cell.angle_alpha   90.00
_cell.angle_beta   90.00
_cell.angle_gamma   90.00
#
_symmetry.space_group_name_H-M   'P 1'
#
loop_
_entity.id
_entity.type
_entity.pdbx_description
1 polymer ?
#
loop_
_entity_poly.entity_id
_entity_poly.type
_entity_poly.pdbx_seq_one_letter_code
_entity_poly.pdbx_strand_id
1 'polypeptide(L)'
;MFDRANWMGDHRQQLGDKKLRELVLAASHDSAQYDSGVALQAQTLTIGQQLAAGIRWFDLRVGYADGKLKIHHERFYGVDFATVLDDVGNFMASHHELVLLKISHFRDFNAERFRSALLLIVNRLGPYLVTGALDNRVAATPISRFIGRNAGAVLVFVDNNDDSDATKAEFDFDPTLRTYKVLRRYRDWYAPIRRTATSPSSTSTATRRPSRPWFVGRTTMPIERMRSRATAAVFPRGSSRSTASSTASAASRMQPARTCRATCFCCRGRSPSAAARR
;
A
#
# COMPACT_ATOMS: atom_id res chain seq x y z
N MET A 1 13.60 -3.35 -24.66
CA MET A 1 12.35 -3.82 -24.01
C MET A 1 12.35 -3.24 -22.61
N PHE A 2 11.26 -2.60 -22.18
CA PHE A 2 11.17 -2.03 -20.83
C PHE A 2 10.86 -3.15 -19.84
N ASP A 3 11.76 -3.40 -18.88
CA ASP A 3 11.52 -4.37 -17.82
C ASP A 3 10.57 -3.77 -16.78
N ARG A 4 9.31 -4.20 -16.84
CA ARG A 4 8.27 -3.77 -15.90
C ARG A 4 8.53 -4.29 -14.49
N ALA A 5 9.28 -5.39 -14.33
CA ALA A 5 9.59 -5.95 -13.03
C ALA A 5 10.67 -5.14 -12.30
N ASN A 6 11.59 -4.46 -13.01
CA ASN A 6 12.72 -3.72 -12.43
C ASN A 6 12.70 -2.21 -12.70
N TRP A 7 11.53 -1.64 -13.02
CA TRP A 7 11.49 -0.26 -13.50
C TRP A 7 12.02 0.78 -12.50
N MET A 8 11.85 0.60 -11.17
CA MET A 8 12.41 1.54 -10.20
C MET A 8 13.92 1.35 -10.09
N GLY A 9 14.37 0.11 -10.01
CA GLY A 9 15.75 -0.32 -9.87
C GLY A 9 16.62 0.12 -11.04
N ASP A 10 16.13 -0.04 -12.26
CA ASP A 10 16.82 0.34 -13.50
C ASP A 10 16.96 1.86 -13.64
N HIS A 11 16.05 2.63 -13.03
CA HIS A 11 16.00 4.09 -13.16
C HIS A 11 16.37 4.82 -11.85
N ARG A 12 17.11 4.16 -10.95
CA ARG A 12 17.45 4.73 -9.63
C ARG A 12 18.20 6.06 -9.68
N GLN A 13 19.06 6.25 -10.67
CA GLN A 13 19.81 7.50 -10.83
C GLN A 13 18.87 8.67 -11.15
N GLN A 14 17.82 8.43 -11.95
CA GLN A 14 16.84 9.43 -12.35
C GLN A 14 15.75 9.64 -11.28
N LEU A 15 15.39 8.59 -10.55
CA LEU A 15 14.33 8.60 -9.56
C LEU A 15 14.80 8.95 -8.15
N GLY A 16 16.09 8.78 -7.84
CA GLY A 16 16.62 8.82 -6.47
C GLY A 16 16.29 10.10 -5.69
N ASP A 17 16.34 11.25 -6.34
CA ASP A 17 16.05 12.56 -5.72
C ASP A 17 14.57 12.92 -5.75
N LYS A 18 13.76 12.20 -6.53
CA LYS A 18 12.30 12.39 -6.54
C LYS A 18 11.74 11.93 -5.21
N LYS A 19 10.78 12.69 -4.69
CA LYS A 19 9.99 12.30 -3.52
C LYS A 19 8.96 11.28 -3.95
N LEU A 20 8.55 10.41 -3.05
CA LEU A 20 7.55 9.38 -3.35
C LEU A 20 6.25 9.95 -3.92
N ARG A 21 5.78 11.10 -3.43
CA ARG A 21 4.60 11.82 -3.95
C ARG A 21 4.74 12.39 -5.36
N GLU A 22 5.95 12.41 -5.91
CA GLU A 22 6.25 12.91 -7.26
C GLU A 22 6.21 11.77 -8.29
N LEU A 23 6.04 10.52 -7.85
CA LEU A 23 5.88 9.37 -8.72
C LEU A 23 4.41 9.07 -8.98
N VAL A 24 4.12 8.63 -10.21
CA VAL A 24 2.87 7.93 -10.53
C VAL A 24 3.13 6.44 -10.30
N LEU A 25 2.42 5.84 -9.36
CA LEU A 25 2.54 4.42 -9.03
C LEU A 25 1.31 3.66 -9.53
N ALA A 26 1.53 2.58 -10.25
CA ALA A 26 0.48 1.62 -10.54
C ALA A 26 0.08 0.90 -9.24
N ALA A 27 -1.23 0.85 -9.00
CA ALA A 27 -1.85 0.28 -7.81
C ALA A 27 -2.96 -0.70 -8.20
N SER A 28 -3.20 -1.71 -7.38
CA SER A 28 -4.38 -2.57 -7.49
C SER A 28 -5.27 -2.44 -6.25
N HIS A 29 -6.57 -2.37 -6.49
CA HIS A 29 -7.61 -2.43 -5.47
C HIS A 29 -8.00 -3.89 -5.23
N ASP A 30 -8.21 -4.26 -3.97
CA ASP A 30 -8.47 -5.64 -3.55
C ASP A 30 -7.48 -6.62 -4.18
N SER A 31 -6.20 -6.30 -4.01
CA SER A 31 -5.12 -6.82 -4.85
C SER A 31 -5.02 -8.33 -4.85
N ALA A 32 -5.42 -8.99 -3.76
CA ALA A 32 -5.37 -10.44 -3.62
C ALA A 32 -6.71 -11.15 -3.85
N GLN A 33 -7.70 -10.46 -4.43
CA GLN A 33 -8.97 -11.03 -4.91
C GLN A 33 -8.85 -11.54 -6.34
N TYR A 34 -7.95 -12.52 -6.55
CA TYR A 34 -7.76 -13.22 -7.83
C TYR A 34 -8.18 -14.68 -7.82
N ASP A 35 -8.42 -15.24 -6.63
CA ASP A 35 -8.94 -16.59 -6.40
C ASP A 35 -10.25 -16.49 -5.61
N SER A 36 -11.21 -15.78 -6.19
CA SER A 36 -12.54 -15.58 -5.63
C SER A 36 -13.61 -15.73 -6.72
N GLY A 37 -14.86 -15.97 -6.33
CA GLY A 37 -15.96 -16.10 -7.30
C GLY A 37 -16.13 -14.81 -8.13
N VAL A 38 -16.65 -14.93 -9.35
CA VAL A 38 -16.71 -13.85 -10.37
C VAL A 38 -17.29 -12.53 -9.85
N ALA A 39 -18.25 -12.56 -8.92
CA ALA A 39 -18.85 -11.35 -8.34
C ALA A 39 -17.97 -10.63 -7.31
N LEU A 40 -16.86 -11.24 -6.87
CA LEU A 40 -15.93 -10.75 -5.85
C LEU A 40 -14.49 -10.64 -6.37
N GLN A 41 -14.25 -11.08 -7.60
CA GLN A 41 -12.94 -11.05 -8.23
C GLN A 41 -12.63 -9.63 -8.71
N ALA A 42 -11.57 -9.03 -8.15
CA ALA A 42 -11.08 -7.72 -8.56
C ALA A 42 -9.87 -7.83 -9.49
N GLN A 43 -9.11 -8.93 -9.41
CA GLN A 43 -7.86 -9.14 -10.12
C GLN A 43 -7.85 -10.50 -10.81
N THR A 44 -7.11 -10.64 -11.91
CA THR A 44 -6.88 -11.94 -12.59
C THR A 44 -5.45 -12.44 -12.42
N LEU A 45 -4.57 -11.60 -11.86
CA LEU A 45 -3.16 -11.88 -11.65
C LEU A 45 -2.89 -12.10 -10.15
N THR A 46 -2.02 -13.05 -9.82
CA THR A 46 -1.49 -13.20 -8.45
C THR A 46 -0.66 -11.98 -8.05
N ILE A 47 -0.30 -11.85 -6.77
CA ILE A 47 0.55 -10.73 -6.31
C ILE A 47 1.91 -10.76 -7.01
N GLY A 48 2.53 -11.93 -7.13
CA GLY A 48 3.77 -12.10 -7.88
C GLY A 48 3.66 -11.66 -9.34
N GLN A 49 2.55 -12.00 -10.01
CA GLN A 49 2.30 -11.60 -11.39
C GLN A 49 2.03 -10.09 -11.53
N GLN A 50 1.32 -9.48 -10.57
CA GLN A 50 1.11 -8.04 -10.53
C GLN A 50 2.42 -7.27 -10.32
N LEU A 51 3.31 -7.77 -9.45
CA LEU A 51 4.65 -7.22 -9.25
C LEU A 51 5.48 -7.27 -10.54
N ALA A 52 5.48 -8.42 -11.23
CA ALA A 52 6.13 -8.59 -12.53
C ALA A 52 5.53 -7.67 -13.62
N ALA A 53 4.23 -7.34 -13.52
CA ALA A 53 3.55 -6.42 -14.42
C ALA A 53 3.84 -4.94 -14.12
N GLY A 54 4.49 -4.61 -13.00
CA GLY A 54 4.92 -3.25 -12.62
C GLY A 54 4.11 -2.58 -11.51
N ILE A 55 3.14 -3.29 -10.90
CA ILE A 55 2.36 -2.75 -9.77
C ILE A 55 3.25 -2.65 -8.52
N ARG A 56 3.14 -1.54 -7.78
CA ARG A 56 3.94 -1.28 -6.57
C ARG A 56 3.11 -0.90 -5.35
N TRP A 57 1.79 -0.75 -5.50
CA TRP A 57 0.87 -0.46 -4.40
C TRP A 57 -0.25 -1.50 -4.35
N PHE A 58 -0.38 -2.16 -3.20
CA PHE A 58 -1.34 -3.24 -3.01
C PHE A 58 -2.29 -2.94 -1.86
N ASP A 59 -3.60 -2.99 -2.13
CA ASP A 59 -4.65 -2.92 -1.12
C ASP A 59 -5.03 -4.32 -0.66
N LEU A 60 -4.65 -4.65 0.58
CA LEU A 60 -4.82 -5.95 1.20
C LEU A 60 -5.81 -5.84 2.36
N ARG A 61 -6.91 -6.58 2.26
CA ARG A 61 -7.91 -6.67 3.32
C ARG A 61 -7.72 -7.98 4.07
N VAL A 62 -7.37 -7.91 5.35
CA VAL A 62 -6.92 -9.06 6.12
C VAL A 62 -7.91 -9.40 7.21
N GLY A 63 -8.38 -10.64 7.21
CA GLY A 63 -9.24 -11.18 8.24
C GLY A 63 -8.67 -12.45 8.85
N TYR A 64 -9.35 -12.97 9.86
CA TYR A 64 -9.00 -14.24 10.50
C TYR A 64 -10.13 -15.25 10.33
N ALA A 65 -9.83 -16.39 9.70
CA ALA A 65 -10.77 -17.49 9.48
C ALA A 65 -10.04 -18.83 9.44
N ASP A 66 -10.71 -19.89 9.89
CA ASP A 66 -10.18 -21.27 9.89
C ASP A 66 -8.81 -21.40 10.59
N GLY A 67 -8.61 -20.65 11.68
CA GLY A 67 -7.36 -20.64 12.43
C GLY A 67 -6.21 -19.89 11.75
N LYS A 68 -6.46 -19.17 10.65
CA LYS A 68 -5.43 -18.53 9.82
C LYS A 68 -5.76 -17.07 9.49
N LEU A 69 -4.70 -16.32 9.18
CA LEU A 69 -4.82 -15.00 8.55
C LEU A 69 -5.06 -15.18 7.05
N LYS A 70 -6.13 -14.57 6.55
CA LYS A 70 -6.59 -14.72 5.17
C LYS A 70 -6.92 -13.36 4.56
N ILE A 71 -6.81 -13.28 3.24
CA ILE A 71 -7.37 -12.17 2.48
C ILE A 71 -8.88 -12.34 2.42
N HIS A 72 -9.64 -11.25 2.53
CA HIS A 72 -11.09 -11.29 2.36
C HIS A 72 -11.61 -10.12 1.53
N HIS A 73 -12.84 -10.26 1.08
CA HIS A 73 -13.66 -9.18 0.54
C HIS A 73 -15.06 -9.38 1.08
N GLU A 74 -15.56 -8.37 1.82
CA GLU A 74 -16.77 -8.52 2.62
C GLU A 74 -16.65 -9.74 3.57
N ARG A 75 -17.64 -10.65 3.55
CA ARG A 75 -17.69 -11.88 4.35
C ARG A 75 -16.96 -13.08 3.73
N PHE A 76 -16.31 -12.92 2.57
CA PHE A 76 -15.73 -14.02 1.82
C PHE A 76 -14.22 -14.02 1.92
N TYR A 77 -13.65 -15.14 2.36
CA TYR A 77 -12.22 -15.33 2.49
C TYR A 77 -11.65 -16.03 1.26
N GLY A 78 -10.53 -15.53 0.77
CA GLY A 78 -9.75 -16.10 -0.33
C GLY A 78 -8.42 -16.67 0.16
N VAL A 79 -7.35 -16.30 -0.54
CA VAL A 79 -5.99 -16.81 -0.30
C VAL A 79 -5.47 -16.52 1.11
N ASP A 80 -4.57 -17.37 1.60
CA ASP A 80 -3.86 -17.16 2.86
C ASP A 80 -2.99 -15.89 2.77
N PHE A 81 -2.98 -15.06 3.81
CA PHE A 81 -2.16 -13.84 3.84
C PHE A 81 -0.67 -14.16 3.75
N ALA A 82 -0.26 -15.33 4.26
CA ALA A 82 1.10 -15.85 4.09
C ALA A 82 1.51 -15.98 2.61
N THR A 83 0.62 -16.49 1.75
CA THR A 83 0.90 -16.64 0.31
C THR A 83 1.17 -15.29 -0.35
N VAL A 84 0.43 -14.25 0.02
CA VAL A 84 0.67 -12.87 -0.47
C VAL A 84 2.04 -12.37 -0.05
N LEU A 85 2.44 -12.59 1.21
CA LEU A 85 3.74 -12.16 1.72
C LEU A 85 4.89 -12.98 1.12
N ASP A 86 4.68 -14.26 0.84
CA ASP A 86 5.64 -15.12 0.15
C ASP A 86 5.87 -14.64 -1.29
N ASP A 87 4.82 -14.27 -2.02
CA ASP A 87 4.91 -13.65 -3.36
C ASP A 87 5.75 -12.36 -3.34
N VAL A 88 5.51 -11.48 -2.37
CA VAL A 88 6.30 -10.26 -2.20
C VAL A 88 7.75 -10.60 -1.85
N GLY A 89 7.99 -11.48 -0.88
CA GLY A 89 9.34 -11.87 -0.46
C GLY A 89 10.16 -12.47 -1.61
N ASN A 90 9.55 -13.36 -2.40
CA ASN A 90 10.18 -13.98 -3.58
C ASN A 90 10.56 -12.94 -4.65
N PHE A 91 9.68 -11.96 -4.88
CA PHE A 91 9.98 -10.85 -5.80
C PHE A 91 11.16 -10.01 -5.29
N MET A 92 11.13 -9.61 -4.02
CA MET A 92 12.15 -8.78 -3.39
C MET A 92 13.53 -9.48 -3.31
N ALA A 93 13.57 -10.81 -3.37
CA ALA A 93 14.83 -11.58 -3.40
C ALA A 93 15.66 -11.35 -4.67
N SER A 94 15.03 -10.92 -5.76
CA SER A 94 15.68 -10.73 -7.06
C SER A 94 15.52 -9.32 -7.65
N HIS A 95 14.76 -8.45 -6.99
CA HIS A 95 14.40 -7.12 -7.51
C HIS A 95 14.67 -6.03 -6.45
N HIS A 96 15.21 -4.90 -6.90
CA HIS A 96 15.56 -3.77 -6.03
C HIS A 96 14.52 -2.65 -6.09
N GLU A 97 13.28 -3.02 -5.82
CA GLU A 97 12.10 -2.16 -5.99
C GLU A 97 11.60 -1.61 -4.66
N LEU A 98 10.69 -0.63 -4.70
CA LEU A 98 9.92 -0.20 -3.54
C LEU A 98 8.50 -0.73 -3.64
N VAL A 99 8.11 -1.62 -2.72
CA VAL A 99 6.75 -2.17 -2.66
C VAL A 99 6.00 -1.57 -1.48
N LEU A 100 4.74 -1.18 -1.70
CA LEU A 100 3.86 -0.58 -0.72
C LEU A 100 2.66 -1.49 -0.48
N LEU A 101 2.51 -1.94 0.76
CA LEU A 101 1.42 -2.78 1.21
C LEU A 101 0.50 -1.95 2.10
N LYS A 102 -0.73 -1.69 1.67
CA LYS A 102 -1.79 -1.16 2.52
C LYS A 102 -2.58 -2.32 3.09
N ILE A 103 -2.62 -2.44 4.40
CA ILE A 103 -3.38 -3.44 5.14
C ILE A 103 -4.56 -2.72 5.80
N SER A 104 -5.77 -3.17 5.54
CA SER A 104 -7.00 -2.48 5.95
C SER A 104 -8.17 -3.45 6.14
N HIS A 105 -9.35 -2.92 6.46
CA HIS A 105 -10.62 -3.66 6.56
C HIS A 105 -10.48 -4.89 7.44
N PHE A 106 -9.89 -4.74 8.63
CA PHE A 106 -9.61 -5.90 9.47
C PHE A 106 -10.91 -6.57 9.89
N ARG A 107 -10.97 -7.89 9.70
CA ARG A 107 -12.17 -8.70 9.99
C ARG A 107 -11.87 -9.83 10.97
N ASP A 108 -12.66 -9.90 12.04
CA ASP A 108 -12.47 -10.87 13.11
C ASP A 108 -11.08 -10.75 13.77
N PHE A 109 -10.64 -9.52 14.04
CA PHE A 109 -9.37 -9.24 14.69
C PHE A 109 -9.51 -9.02 16.21
N ASN A 110 -8.40 -9.21 16.91
CA ASN A 110 -8.16 -8.78 18.28
C ASN A 110 -6.65 -8.48 18.41
N ALA A 111 -6.20 -8.06 19.59
CA ALA A 111 -4.78 -7.74 19.83
C ALA A 111 -3.82 -8.90 19.47
N GLU A 112 -4.19 -10.15 19.79
CA GLU A 112 -3.39 -11.34 19.51
C GLU A 112 -3.28 -11.63 18.02
N ARG A 113 -4.38 -11.52 17.29
CA ARG A 113 -4.44 -11.71 15.83
C ARG A 113 -3.69 -10.60 15.10
N PHE A 114 -3.80 -9.37 15.57
CA PHE A 114 -2.99 -8.26 15.06
C PHE A 114 -1.50 -8.49 15.27
N ARG A 115 -1.10 -8.92 16.46
CA ARG A 115 0.29 -9.31 16.75
C ARG A 115 0.76 -10.46 15.87
N SER A 116 -0.10 -11.44 15.61
CA SER A 116 0.19 -12.57 14.72
C SER A 116 0.41 -12.11 13.28
N ALA A 117 -0.38 -11.15 12.79
CA ALA A 117 -0.19 -10.56 11.46
C ALA A 117 1.14 -9.80 11.36
N LEU A 118 1.47 -9.01 12.39
CA LEU A 118 2.75 -8.31 12.47
C LEU A 118 3.94 -9.30 12.47
N LEU A 119 3.87 -10.37 13.27
CA LEU A 119 4.91 -11.39 13.30
C LEU A 119 5.06 -12.07 11.94
N LEU A 120 3.95 -12.38 11.26
CA LEU A 120 3.99 -12.97 9.92
C LEU A 120 4.68 -12.04 8.91
N ILE A 121 4.34 -10.75 8.92
CA ILE A 121 4.99 -9.72 8.08
C ILE A 121 6.49 -9.65 8.34
N VAL A 122 6.90 -9.57 9.62
CA VAL A 122 8.31 -9.51 10.00
C VAL A 122 9.06 -10.78 9.59
N ASN A 123 8.46 -11.96 9.78
CA ASN A 123 9.07 -13.23 9.45
C ASN A 123 9.26 -13.41 7.94
N ARG A 124 8.36 -12.90 7.11
CA ARG A 124 8.41 -13.05 5.65
C ARG A 124 9.20 -11.96 4.95
N LEU A 125 9.12 -10.72 5.44
CA LEU A 125 9.64 -9.55 4.73
C LEU A 125 10.78 -8.85 5.48
N GLY A 126 11.18 -9.34 6.65
CA GLY A 126 12.12 -8.71 7.59
C GLY A 126 13.30 -7.97 6.95
N PRO A 127 14.09 -8.58 6.06
CA PRO A 127 15.23 -7.94 5.40
C PRO A 127 14.88 -6.70 4.55
N TYR A 128 13.64 -6.60 4.08
CA TYR A 128 13.17 -5.54 3.19
C TYR A 128 12.35 -4.47 3.92
N LEU A 129 11.88 -4.74 5.15
CA LEU A 129 11.00 -3.83 5.88
C LEU A 129 11.72 -2.53 6.26
N VAL A 130 11.10 -1.39 5.96
CA VAL A 130 11.60 -0.08 6.38
C VAL A 130 11.35 0.12 7.86
N THR A 131 12.39 -0.10 8.68
CA THR A 131 12.28 -0.04 10.15
C THR A 131 12.84 1.24 10.79
N GLY A 132 13.53 2.08 10.00
CA GLY A 132 14.13 3.33 10.48
C GLY A 132 13.13 4.47 10.59
N ALA A 133 13.38 5.39 11.53
CA ALA A 133 12.71 6.68 11.54
C ALA A 133 12.99 7.40 10.22
N LEU A 134 11.96 8.01 9.64
CA LEU A 134 12.09 8.81 8.44
C LEU A 134 12.24 10.27 8.85
N ASP A 135 13.30 10.93 8.35
CA ASP A 135 13.54 12.36 8.58
C ASP A 135 12.37 13.24 8.06
N ASN A 136 11.65 12.72 7.07
CA ASN A 136 10.51 13.33 6.39
C ASN A 136 9.28 12.41 6.43
N ARG A 137 8.09 12.97 6.19
CA ARG A 137 6.88 12.16 5.91
C ARG A 137 7.17 11.18 4.77
N VAL A 138 6.56 10.00 4.80
CA VAL A 138 6.76 8.95 3.78
C VAL A 138 6.60 9.50 2.36
N ALA A 139 5.51 10.24 2.11
CA ALA A 139 5.23 10.85 0.81
C ALA A 139 6.29 11.90 0.38
N ALA A 140 6.96 12.54 1.34
CA ALA A 140 7.99 13.55 1.11
C ALA A 140 9.43 12.97 1.18
N THR A 141 9.58 11.67 1.46
CA THR A 141 10.87 11.00 1.49
C THR A 141 11.37 10.77 0.05
N PRO A 142 12.63 11.12 -0.28
CA PRO A 142 13.24 10.76 -1.56
C PRO A 142 13.33 9.24 -1.76
N ILE A 143 13.17 8.77 -2.99
CA ILE A 143 13.22 7.34 -3.32
C ILE A 143 14.56 6.70 -2.97
N SER A 144 15.66 7.46 -3.09
CA SER A 144 17.01 7.03 -2.71
C SER A 144 17.11 6.61 -1.22
N ARG A 145 16.26 7.14 -0.34
CA ARG A 145 16.22 6.72 1.08
C ARG A 145 15.64 5.32 1.27
N PHE A 146 14.88 4.80 0.30
CA PHE A 146 14.33 3.44 0.35
C PHE A 146 15.20 2.46 -0.45
N ILE A 147 15.56 2.80 -1.69
CA ILE A 147 16.21 1.85 -2.62
C ILE A 147 17.59 2.29 -3.16
N GLY A 148 18.20 3.32 -2.58
CA GLY A 148 19.45 3.93 -3.09
C GLY A 148 20.73 3.12 -2.88
N ARG A 149 20.73 2.08 -2.04
CA ARG A 149 21.93 1.25 -1.73
C ARG A 149 21.98 -0.07 -2.51
N ASN A 150 21.41 -0.08 -3.70
CA ASN A 150 21.14 -1.29 -4.44
C ASN A 150 20.29 -2.33 -3.67
N ALA A 151 19.34 -1.87 -2.86
CA ALA A 151 18.47 -2.72 -2.05
C ALA A 151 17.01 -2.46 -2.38
N GLY A 152 16.16 -3.49 -2.32
CA GLY A 152 14.72 -3.32 -2.36
C GLY A 152 14.18 -3.00 -0.96
N ALA A 153 13.00 -2.37 -0.91
CA ALA A 153 12.34 -2.02 0.35
C ALA A 153 10.82 -2.29 0.29
N VAL A 154 10.25 -2.64 1.44
CA VAL A 154 8.81 -2.78 1.63
C VAL A 154 8.34 -1.79 2.70
N LEU A 155 7.35 -0.98 2.36
CA LEU A 155 6.61 -0.13 3.28
C LEU A 155 5.25 -0.78 3.58
N VAL A 156 4.93 -0.89 4.86
CA VAL A 156 3.65 -1.46 5.32
C VAL A 156 2.83 -0.37 5.99
N PHE A 157 1.65 -0.10 5.44
CA PHE A 157 0.67 0.83 5.96
C PHE A 157 -0.48 0.07 6.57
N VAL A 158 -0.88 0.46 7.77
CA VAL A 158 -2.09 -0.01 8.41
C VAL A 158 -3.10 1.13 8.35
N ASP A 159 -4.26 0.84 7.77
CA ASP A 159 -5.40 1.72 7.72
C ASP A 159 -6.51 1.18 8.63
N ASN A 160 -7.12 2.06 9.41
CA ASN A 160 -8.11 1.70 10.43
C ASN A 160 -9.55 1.73 9.88
N ASN A 161 -9.71 1.61 8.57
CA ASN A 161 -11.01 1.47 7.94
C ASN A 161 -11.48 0.03 8.12
N ASP A 162 -12.07 -0.27 9.27
CA ASP A 162 -12.52 -1.61 9.64
C ASP A 162 -14.02 -1.79 9.47
N ASP A 163 -14.41 -3.02 9.13
CA ASP A 163 -15.81 -3.41 9.06
C ASP A 163 -16.48 -3.44 10.46
N SER A 164 -15.69 -3.39 11.54
CA SER A 164 -16.19 -3.34 12.92
C SER A 164 -15.36 -2.45 13.85
N ASP A 165 -16.03 -1.61 14.64
CA ASP A 165 -15.42 -0.68 15.60
C ASP A 165 -14.63 -1.36 16.73
N ALA A 166 -14.79 -2.68 16.89
CA ALA A 166 -14.27 -3.47 18.02
C ALA A 166 -12.74 -3.51 18.13
N THR A 167 -12.02 -3.14 17.07
CA THR A 167 -10.55 -3.27 16.98
C THR A 167 -9.82 -1.95 16.77
N LYS A 168 -10.56 -0.84 16.68
CA LYS A 168 -10.01 0.52 16.45
C LYS A 168 -8.90 0.92 17.42
N ALA A 169 -8.99 0.49 18.69
CA ALA A 169 -7.98 0.78 19.71
C ALA A 169 -6.64 0.08 19.45
N GLU A 170 -6.66 -1.10 18.84
CA GLU A 170 -5.45 -1.87 18.51
C GLU A 170 -4.69 -1.27 17.32
N PHE A 171 -5.41 -0.55 16.44
CA PHE A 171 -4.84 0.02 15.22
C PHE A 171 -4.36 1.47 15.36
N ASP A 172 -4.58 2.11 16.51
CA ASP A 172 -3.96 3.41 16.85
C ASP A 172 -2.61 3.21 17.56
N PHE A 173 -1.78 2.32 17.01
CA PHE A 173 -0.45 2.05 17.54
C PHE A 173 0.49 3.26 17.38
N ASP A 174 1.47 3.37 18.28
CA ASP A 174 2.57 4.32 18.14
C ASP A 174 3.67 3.71 17.24
N PRO A 175 3.87 4.22 16.02
CA PRO A 175 4.87 3.70 15.09
C PRO A 175 6.32 3.94 15.55
N THR A 176 6.55 4.73 16.60
CA THR A 176 7.89 4.97 17.17
C THR A 176 8.33 3.84 18.11
N LEU A 177 7.39 3.04 18.60
CA LEU A 177 7.71 1.92 19.48
C LEU A 177 8.40 0.80 18.70
N ARG A 178 9.39 0.16 19.34
CA ARG A 178 10.19 -0.92 18.73
C ARG A 178 9.32 -2.04 18.15
N THR A 179 8.19 -2.35 18.78
CA THR A 179 7.24 -3.37 18.33
C THR A 179 6.62 -3.02 16.98
N TYR A 180 6.30 -1.74 16.75
CA TYR A 180 5.55 -1.29 15.57
C TYR A 180 6.38 -0.51 14.57
N LYS A 181 7.70 -0.39 14.77
CA LYS A 181 8.61 0.38 13.90
C LYS A 181 8.62 -0.04 12.43
N VAL A 182 8.07 -1.21 12.10
CA VAL A 182 7.93 -1.72 10.72
C VAL A 182 6.64 -1.25 10.05
N LEU A 183 5.66 -0.81 10.85
CA LEU A 183 4.37 -0.35 10.40
C LEU A 183 4.34 1.18 10.31
N ARG A 184 3.48 1.68 9.44
CA ARG A 184 3.13 3.09 9.33
C ARG A 184 1.61 3.20 9.37
N ARG A 185 1.07 4.25 9.98
CA ARG A 185 -0.38 4.51 9.87
C ARG A 185 -0.65 5.15 8.52
N TYR A 186 -1.66 4.65 7.80
CA TYR A 186 -2.02 5.19 6.49
C TYR A 186 -2.44 6.67 6.57
N ARG A 187 -3.18 7.06 7.62
CA ARG A 187 -3.55 8.47 7.88
C ARG A 187 -2.34 9.41 8.03
N ASP A 188 -1.17 8.87 8.42
CA ASP A 188 0.04 9.65 8.61
C ASP A 188 0.80 9.90 7.30
N TRP A 189 0.32 9.33 6.18
CA TRP A 189 0.92 9.49 4.85
C TRP A 189 1.16 10.96 4.48
N TYR A 190 0.17 11.82 4.80
CA TYR A 190 0.27 13.27 4.66
C TYR A 190 0.27 14.02 6.01
N ALA A 191 0.30 13.37 7.17
CA ALA A 191 0.20 14.10 8.45
C ALA A 191 1.52 14.82 8.81
N PRO A 192 1.49 16.00 9.46
CA PRO A 192 2.68 16.63 10.03
C PRO A 192 3.39 15.72 11.02
N ILE A 193 4.72 15.73 11.01
CA ILE A 193 5.51 15.12 12.07
C ILE A 193 5.11 15.83 13.36
N ARG A 194 4.44 15.12 14.27
CA ARG A 194 4.29 15.59 15.65
C ARG A 194 5.69 15.52 16.26
N ARG A 195 6.45 16.62 16.17
CA ARG A 195 7.57 16.82 17.09
C ARG A 195 6.92 16.89 18.45
N THR A 196 7.14 15.88 19.29
CA THR A 196 6.79 15.96 20.71
C THR A 196 7.39 17.26 21.23
N ALA A 197 6.55 18.25 21.48
CA ALA A 197 6.98 19.44 22.19
C ALA A 197 7.37 18.94 23.58
N THR A 198 8.67 18.91 23.85
CA THR A 198 9.16 18.86 25.22
C THR A 198 8.66 20.16 25.86
N SER A 199 7.54 20.10 26.57
CA SER A 199 7.08 21.22 27.39
C SER A 199 8.17 21.49 28.44
N PRO A 200 8.76 22.70 28.49
CA PRO A 200 9.47 23.11 29.69
C PRO A 200 8.40 23.36 30.75
N SER A 201 8.41 22.57 31.81
CA SER A 201 7.70 22.90 33.04
C SER A 201 8.35 24.14 33.66
N SER A 202 7.87 25.34 33.32
CA SER A 202 8.16 26.53 34.10
C SER A 202 6.97 26.81 35.01
N THR A 203 7.10 26.40 36.27
CA THR A 203 6.29 26.86 37.39
C THR A 203 6.46 28.38 37.49
N SER A 204 5.44 29.13 37.08
CA SER A 204 5.34 30.57 37.32
C SER A 204 4.30 30.77 38.40
N THR A 205 4.79 30.97 39.63
CA THR A 205 3.98 31.34 40.80
C THR A 205 3.38 32.72 40.55
N ALA A 206 2.05 32.77 40.56
CA ALA A 206 1.28 33.98 40.44
C ALA A 206 1.46 34.88 41.68
N THR A 207 1.91 36.12 41.50
CA THR A 207 1.77 37.19 42.49
C THR A 207 0.71 38.17 42.02
N ARG A 208 -0.26 38.43 42.90
CA ARG A 208 -1.51 39.16 42.63
C ARG A 208 -1.35 40.68 42.90
N ARG A 209 -2.03 41.47 42.05
CA ARG A 209 -2.69 42.80 42.29
C ARG A 209 -1.84 44.10 42.24
N PRO A 210 -2.45 45.31 42.06
CA PRO A 210 -3.78 45.66 41.47
C PRO A 210 -3.86 46.94 40.56
N SER A 211 -4.82 46.92 39.61
CA SER A 211 -5.86 47.92 39.26
C SER A 211 -5.60 49.40 38.79
N ARG A 212 -6.27 49.74 37.66
CA ARG A 212 -6.97 51.02 37.24
C ARG A 212 -6.22 51.96 36.22
N PRO A 213 -6.89 52.93 35.51
CA PRO A 213 -7.38 52.73 34.12
C PRO A 213 -7.20 53.96 33.16
N TRP A 214 -7.73 53.81 31.92
CA TRP A 214 -8.09 54.82 30.88
C TRP A 214 -6.97 55.44 30.01
N PHE A 215 -7.11 55.29 28.68
CA PHE A 215 -7.13 56.42 27.74
C PHE A 215 -7.86 56.07 26.42
N VAL A 216 -8.53 57.08 25.88
CA VAL A 216 -9.45 57.10 24.74
C VAL A 216 -8.69 57.38 23.45
N GLY A 217 -9.13 56.83 22.30
CA GLY A 217 -8.65 57.23 20.98
C GLY A 217 -9.50 56.67 19.85
N ARG A 218 -10.46 57.46 19.39
CA ARG A 218 -11.35 57.23 18.24
C ARG A 218 -10.68 57.83 16.99
N THR A 219 -10.71 57.13 15.85
CA THR A 219 -10.75 57.76 14.52
C THR A 219 -11.44 56.84 13.52
N THR A 220 -12.26 57.46 12.67
CA THR A 220 -13.25 56.85 11.78
C THR A 220 -12.98 57.26 10.33
N MET A 221 -13.31 56.34 9.40
CA MET A 221 -13.74 56.50 7.98
C MET A 221 -12.66 56.78 6.90
N PRO A 222 -12.95 56.54 5.59
CA PRO A 222 -14.08 55.81 4.96
C PRO A 222 -13.65 54.71 3.95
N ILE A 223 -14.62 53.86 3.59
CA ILE A 223 -14.56 52.84 2.54
C ILE A 223 -15.07 53.45 1.23
N GLU A 224 -14.26 53.42 0.17
CA GLU A 224 -14.65 53.87 -1.17
C GLU A 224 -14.93 52.67 -2.10
N ARG A 225 -16.04 52.78 -2.84
CA ARG A 225 -16.56 51.80 -3.79
C ARG A 225 -15.68 51.76 -5.05
N MET A 226 -15.36 50.56 -5.52
CA MET A 226 -14.98 50.35 -6.93
C MET A 226 -15.87 49.28 -7.55
N ARG A 227 -16.70 49.72 -8.52
CA ARG A 227 -17.46 48.86 -9.44
C ARG A 227 -16.55 48.51 -10.62
N SER A 228 -16.48 47.25 -11.01
CA SER A 228 -16.32 46.89 -12.43
C SER A 228 -16.99 45.55 -12.74
N ARG A 229 -17.39 45.43 -14.00
CA ARG A 229 -18.47 44.61 -14.54
C ARG A 229 -18.13 43.13 -14.60
N ALA A 230 -19.08 42.29 -14.18
CA ALA A 230 -19.13 40.88 -14.58
C ALA A 230 -20.00 40.75 -15.84
N THR A 231 -19.42 40.22 -16.91
CA THR A 231 -20.13 39.78 -18.12
C THR A 231 -20.59 38.34 -17.90
N ALA A 232 -21.90 38.14 -17.88
CA ALA A 232 -22.54 36.82 -17.88
C ALA A 232 -22.65 36.31 -19.32
N ALA A 233 -22.13 35.10 -19.57
CA ALA A 233 -22.44 34.32 -20.75
C ALA A 233 -23.48 33.25 -20.35
N VAL A 234 -24.56 33.17 -21.13
CA VAL A 234 -25.66 32.21 -21.02
C VAL A 234 -25.57 31.23 -22.20
N PHE A 235 -26.12 30.01 -21.99
CA PHE A 235 -26.55 28.94 -22.92
C PHE A 235 -25.72 27.64 -22.88
N PRO A 236 -26.35 26.44 -23.08
CA PRO A 236 -27.62 25.95 -22.54
C PRO A 236 -27.53 24.57 -21.86
N ARG A 237 -28.61 24.22 -21.15
CA ARG A 237 -28.94 22.84 -20.76
C ARG A 237 -29.34 22.01 -21.99
N GLY A 238 -28.76 20.83 -22.14
CA GLY A 238 -29.20 19.78 -23.07
C GLY A 238 -29.44 18.48 -22.30
N SER A 239 -30.70 18.11 -22.16
CA SER A 239 -31.16 16.79 -21.74
C SER A 239 -31.32 15.88 -22.95
N SER A 240 -30.82 14.64 -22.89
CA SER A 240 -31.51 13.50 -23.50
C SER A 240 -31.10 12.20 -22.82
N ARG A 241 -32.08 11.31 -22.70
CA ARG A 241 -32.10 10.03 -21.99
C ARG A 241 -32.55 8.99 -23.02
N SER A 242 -32.19 7.72 -22.77
CA SER A 242 -32.74 6.49 -23.37
C SER A 242 -32.24 6.15 -24.79
N THR A 243 -32.01 4.90 -25.23
CA THR A 243 -32.47 3.53 -24.86
C THR A 243 -31.43 2.52 -25.41
N ALA A 244 -31.04 1.46 -24.68
CA ALA A 244 -31.51 0.06 -24.75
C ALA A 244 -31.15 -0.78 -26.03
N SER A 245 -30.37 -1.83 -25.76
CA SER A 245 -30.33 -3.19 -26.34
C SER A 245 -30.28 -3.43 -27.86
N SER A 246 -29.29 -4.23 -28.29
CA SER A 246 -29.59 -5.43 -29.08
C SER A 246 -28.57 -6.54 -28.85
N THR A 247 -29.13 -7.74 -28.72
CA THR A 247 -28.53 -9.07 -28.62
C THR A 247 -27.97 -9.53 -29.97
N ALA A 248 -26.84 -10.24 -29.97
CA ALA A 248 -26.56 -11.23 -31.01
C ALA A 248 -25.76 -12.40 -30.42
N SER A 249 -26.45 -13.54 -30.36
CA SER A 249 -25.93 -14.88 -30.13
C SER A 249 -25.22 -15.38 -31.40
N ALA A 250 -24.04 -15.97 -31.26
CA ALA A 250 -23.48 -16.85 -32.27
C ALA A 250 -22.75 -18.01 -31.57
N ALA A 251 -23.48 -19.11 -31.45
CA ALA A 251 -22.91 -20.42 -31.19
C ALA A 251 -22.09 -20.86 -32.41
N SER A 252 -20.88 -21.38 -32.20
CA SER A 252 -20.21 -22.24 -33.17
C SER A 252 -19.73 -23.52 -32.50
N ARG A 253 -20.01 -24.62 -33.19
CA ARG A 253 -19.81 -26.00 -32.80
C ARG A 253 -18.34 -26.42 -32.81
N MET A 254 -18.03 -27.35 -31.91
CA MET A 254 -17.07 -28.47 -31.95
C MET A 254 -16.03 -28.51 -33.08
N GLN A 255 -14.77 -28.71 -32.66
CA GLN A 255 -13.94 -29.85 -33.07
C GLN A 255 -12.83 -30.09 -32.02
N PRO A 256 -12.66 -31.32 -31.48
CA PRO A 256 -11.48 -31.71 -30.74
C PRO A 256 -10.60 -32.64 -31.59
N ALA A 257 -9.34 -32.27 -31.83
CA ALA A 257 -8.28 -33.23 -32.15
C ALA A 257 -6.92 -32.54 -32.13
N ARG A 258 -6.06 -32.91 -31.19
CA ARG A 258 -4.70 -33.43 -31.46
C ARG A 258 -4.01 -33.77 -30.14
N THR A 259 -4.03 -35.07 -29.87
CA THR A 259 -3.08 -35.78 -29.03
C THR A 259 -1.67 -35.61 -29.61
N CYS A 260 -0.76 -35.00 -28.86
CA CYS A 260 0.68 -35.18 -29.08
C CYS A 260 1.20 -36.20 -28.07
N ARG A 261 1.28 -37.46 -28.52
CA ARG A 261 2.20 -38.47 -27.97
C ARG A 261 3.38 -38.56 -28.92
N ALA A 262 4.58 -38.24 -28.44
CA ALA A 262 5.85 -38.72 -28.97
C ALA A 262 6.84 -38.76 -27.80
N THR A 263 6.93 -39.91 -27.12
CA THR A 263 8.07 -40.87 -27.19
C THR A 263 9.41 -40.32 -26.72
N CYS A 264 9.82 -40.89 -25.58
CA CYS A 264 11.18 -41.02 -25.07
C CYS A 264 12.21 -41.38 -26.14
N PHE A 265 13.42 -40.86 -26.01
CA PHE A 265 14.64 -41.54 -26.45
C PHE A 265 15.87 -41.14 -25.63
N CYS A 266 16.70 -42.15 -25.35
CA CYS A 266 18.08 -42.15 -24.85
C CYS A 266 18.38 -41.99 -23.34
N CYS A 267 18.38 -43.15 -22.67
CA CYS A 267 19.41 -43.52 -21.69
C CYS A 267 20.76 -43.79 -22.39
N ARG A 268 21.84 -43.16 -21.91
CA ARG A 268 23.21 -43.70 -21.72
C ARG A 268 23.82 -42.83 -20.61
N GLY A 269 24.26 -43.28 -19.45
CA GLY A 269 24.89 -44.55 -19.09
C GLY A 269 26.38 -44.30 -18.84
N ARG A 270 26.78 -44.04 -17.60
CA ARG A 270 28.11 -44.36 -17.03
C ARG A 270 28.15 -44.10 -15.52
N SER A 271 28.22 -45.19 -14.75
CA SER A 271 28.64 -45.23 -13.34
C SER A 271 30.16 -45.49 -13.25
N PRO A 272 30.81 -45.20 -12.10
CA PRO A 272 32.25 -45.14 -11.98
C PRO A 272 32.89 -46.47 -11.53
N SER A 273 34.13 -46.71 -11.96
CA SER A 273 34.99 -47.78 -11.43
C SER A 273 36.04 -47.16 -10.51
N ALA A 274 35.98 -47.55 -9.24
CA ALA A 274 37.05 -47.36 -8.27
C ALA A 274 38.24 -48.28 -8.60
N ALA A 275 39.46 -47.78 -8.41
CA ALA A 275 40.66 -48.61 -8.30
C ALA A 275 41.53 -48.03 -7.18
N ALA A 276 41.66 -48.81 -6.11
CA ALA A 276 42.61 -48.60 -5.03
C ALA A 276 44.04 -48.87 -5.50
N ARG A 277 45.01 -48.10 -4.99
CA ARG A 277 46.37 -48.53 -4.62
C ARG A 277 47.16 -47.36 -4.03
N ARG A 278 47.27 -47.36 -2.70
CA ARG A 278 48.46 -47.17 -1.84
C ARG A 278 48.05 -46.54 -0.52
#